data_AF-A0A952SWZ3-F1
#
_entry.id   AF-A0A952SWZ3-F1
#
_cell.length_a   1.000
_cell.length_b   1.000
_cell.length_c   1.000
_cell.angle_alpha   90.00
_cell.angle_beta   90.00
_cell.angle_gamma   90.00
#
_symmetry.space_group_name_H-M   'P 1'
#
loop_
_entity.id
_entity.type
_entity.pdbx_description
1 polymer ?
#
loop_
_entity_poly.entity_id
_entity_poly.type
_entity_poly.pdbx_seq_one_letter_code
_entity_poly.pdbx_strand_id
1 'polypeptide(L)'
;SVKNIRTSPPADLFEEILELQDTLEEYRSSERDSQEGRELRAALETEQRALEQRQKEMEAQLQRLFTEWDQLQDRGEATSQARAERDRLLKQMRDLLSNRTYISSIVNDLAATIT
;
A
#
# COMPACT_ATOMS: atom_id res chain seq x y z
N SER A 1 -17.30 5.14 14.72
CA SER A 1 -16.01 4.97 15.42
C SER A 1 -15.09 4.15 14.52
N VAL A 2 -14.19 4.81 13.78
CA VAL A 2 -13.32 4.21 12.73
C VAL A 2 -12.07 3.55 13.36
N LYS A 3 -12.20 3.06 14.59
CA LYS A 3 -11.09 2.55 15.41
C LYS A 3 -11.10 1.02 15.35
N ASN A 4 -10.48 0.45 14.32
CA ASN A 4 -9.78 -0.85 14.32
C ASN A 4 -9.73 -1.45 12.91
N ILE A 5 -9.02 -0.80 12.00
CA ILE A 5 -8.30 -1.56 10.98
C ILE A 5 -6.82 -1.44 11.34
N ARG A 6 -6.42 -2.09 12.43
CA ARG A 6 -5.03 -2.48 12.63
C ARG A 6 -4.85 -3.79 11.87
N THR A 7 -4.84 -3.73 10.55
CA THR A 7 -4.17 -4.82 9.82
C THR A 7 -2.72 -4.42 9.83
N SER A 8 -1.90 -5.14 10.59
CA SER A 8 -0.45 -5.03 10.39
C SER A 8 -0.17 -5.21 8.90
N PRO A 9 0.75 -4.42 8.32
CA PRO A 9 1.19 -4.66 6.95
C PRO A 9 1.57 -6.14 6.80
N PRO A 10 1.35 -6.76 5.63
CA PRO A 10 1.93 -8.07 5.32
C PRO A 10 3.41 -8.09 5.71
N ALA A 11 3.93 -9.21 6.24
CA ALA A 11 5.29 -9.27 6.78
C ALA A 11 6.33 -8.73 5.78
N ASP A 12 6.20 -9.11 4.51
CA ASP A 12 7.05 -8.64 3.42
C ASP A 12 7.03 -7.10 3.26
N LEU A 13 5.86 -6.47 3.42
CA LEU A 13 5.74 -5.01 3.38
C LEU A 13 6.35 -4.35 4.61
N PHE A 14 6.39 -5.03 5.77
CA PHE A 14 6.98 -4.47 6.96
C PHE A 14 8.51 -4.37 6.84
N GLU A 15 9.16 -5.39 6.29
CA GLU A 15 10.61 -5.37 6.03
C GLU A 15 10.98 -4.28 5.01
N GLU A 16 10.25 -4.19 3.89
CA GLU A 16 10.42 -3.11 2.90
C GLU A 16 10.30 -1.71 3.53
N ILE A 17 9.36 -1.53 4.48
CA ILE A 17 9.18 -0.25 5.18
C ILE A 17 10.37 0.06 6.10
N LEU A 18 10.92 -0.93 6.80
CA LEU A 18 12.08 -0.72 7.67
C LEU A 18 13.32 -0.33 6.85
N GLU A 19 13.59 -1.03 5.75
CA GLU A 19 14.71 -0.70 4.86
C GLU A 19 14.59 0.72 4.29
N LEU A 20 13.37 1.12 3.92
CA LEU A 20 13.10 2.48 3.47
C LEU A 20 13.31 3.53 4.58
N GLN A 21 12.90 3.21 5.81
CA GLN A 21 13.10 4.09 6.97
C GLN A 21 14.59 4.27 7.28
N ASP A 22 15.38 3.19 7.21
CA ASP A 22 16.82 3.25 7.40
C ASP A 22 17.48 4.11 6.32
N THR A 23 17.10 3.91 5.05
CA THR A 23 17.60 4.74 3.92
C THR A 23 17.24 6.23 4.10
N LEU A 24 16.03 6.52 4.60
CA LEU A 24 15.59 7.89 4.89
C LEU A 24 16.40 8.53 6.01
N GLU A 25 16.73 7.77 7.06
CA GLU A 25 17.52 8.27 8.17
C GLU A 25 18.97 8.52 7.75
N GLU A 26 19.54 7.61 6.96
CA GLU A 26 20.86 7.78 6.35
C GLU A 26 20.90 9.05 5.49
N TYR A 27 19.90 9.25 4.62
CA TYR A 27 19.78 10.45 3.80
C TYR A 27 19.69 11.74 4.65
N ARG A 28 18.90 11.74 5.72
CA ARG A 28 18.77 12.88 6.64
C ARG A 28 20.06 13.22 7.36
N SER A 29 20.89 12.21 7.65
CA SER A 29 22.19 12.37 8.30
C SER A 29 23.32 12.75 7.32
N SER A 30 23.13 12.49 6.02
CA SER A 30 24.11 12.80 4.97
C SER A 30 24.13 14.29 4.62
N GLU A 31 25.29 14.78 4.15
CA GLU A 31 25.34 16.08 3.48
C GLU A 31 24.68 15.98 2.09
N ARG A 32 23.66 16.78 1.83
CA ARG A 32 22.83 16.69 0.61
C ARG A 32 23.62 16.79 -0.71
N ASP A 33 24.64 17.64 -0.74
CA ASP A 33 25.49 17.86 -1.93
C ASP A 33 26.72 16.94 -1.97
N SER A 34 26.87 16.03 -1.02
CA SER A 34 27.86 14.95 -1.11
C SER A 34 27.46 13.95 -2.18
N GLN A 35 28.42 13.12 -2.60
CA GLN A 35 28.14 12.04 -3.53
C GLN A 35 27.15 11.02 -2.94
N GLU A 36 27.36 10.66 -1.67
CA GLU A 36 26.49 9.78 -0.89
C GLU A 36 25.06 10.32 -0.80
N GLY A 37 24.88 11.61 -0.46
CA GLY A 37 23.57 12.25 -0.40
C GLY A 37 22.83 12.23 -1.74
N ARG A 38 23.54 12.40 -2.87
CA ARG A 38 22.95 12.27 -4.21
C ARG A 38 22.55 10.84 -4.55
N GLU A 39 23.35 9.84 -4.16
CA GLU A 39 23.06 8.43 -4.38
C GLU A 39 21.84 7.98 -3.57
N LEU A 40 21.78 8.35 -2.28
CA LEU A 40 20.64 8.10 -1.40
C LEU A 40 19.36 8.76 -1.92
N ARG A 41 19.45 10.01 -2.41
CA ARG A 41 18.31 10.68 -3.06
C ARG A 41 17.80 9.90 -4.27
N ALA A 42 18.69 9.46 -5.16
CA ALA A 42 18.31 8.70 -6.35
C ALA A 42 17.67 7.34 -6.01
N ALA A 43 18.15 6.68 -4.95
CA ALA A 43 17.54 5.46 -4.42
C ALA A 43 16.13 5.74 -3.91
N LEU A 44 15.95 6.74 -3.04
CA LEU A 44 14.64 7.13 -2.49
C LEU A 44 13.64 7.55 -3.57
N GLU A 45 14.06 8.25 -4.62
CA GLU A 45 13.20 8.60 -5.76
C GLU A 45 12.78 7.36 -6.56
N THR A 46 13.60 6.31 -6.59
CA THR A 46 13.27 5.03 -7.23
C THR A 46 12.24 4.26 -6.41
N GLU A 47 12.43 4.20 -5.10
CA GLU A 47 11.46 3.61 -4.17
C GLU A 47 10.11 4.33 -4.20
N GLN A 48 10.12 5.66 -4.23
CA GLN A 48 8.89 6.45 -4.38
C GLN A 48 8.10 6.04 -5.63
N ARG A 49 8.78 5.94 -6.79
CA ARG A 49 8.13 5.51 -8.05
C ARG A 49 7.57 4.10 -7.96
N ALA A 50 8.29 3.17 -7.32
CA ALA A 50 7.84 1.80 -7.13
C ALA A 50 6.56 1.75 -6.26
N LEU A 51 6.54 2.51 -5.16
CA LEU A 51 5.36 2.61 -4.29
C LEU A 51 4.17 3.26 -4.99
N GLU A 52 4.38 4.31 -5.78
CA GLU A 52 3.32 4.93 -6.59
C GLU A 52 2.73 3.96 -7.62
N GLN A 53 3.58 3.16 -8.26
CA GLN A 53 3.14 2.12 -9.19
C GLN A 53 2.30 1.05 -8.47
N ARG A 54 2.76 0.59 -7.30
CA ARG A 54 2.01 -0.34 -6.45
C ARG A 54 0.66 0.22 -6.01
N GLN A 55 0.56 1.53 -5.74
CA GLN A 55 -0.73 2.17 -5.45
C GLN A 55 -1.72 2.06 -6.62
N LYS A 56 -1.26 2.30 -7.85
CA LYS A 56 -2.09 2.16 -9.07
C LYS A 56 -2.56 0.72 -9.26
N GLU A 57 -1.69 -0.25 -9.00
CA GLU A 57 -2.03 -1.68 -9.09
C GLU A 57 -3.06 -2.10 -8.05
N MET A 58 -2.92 -1.63 -6.80
CA MET A 58 -3.91 -1.86 -5.75
C MET A 58 -5.26 -1.22 -6.13
N GLU A 59 -5.26 -0.03 -6.74
CA GLU A 59 -6.50 0.59 -7.20
C GLU A 59 -7.18 -0.20 -8.32
N ALA A 60 -6.42 -0.67 -9.31
CA ALA A 60 -6.93 -1.54 -10.36
C ALA A 60 -7.47 -2.87 -9.78
N GLN A 61 -6.80 -3.45 -8.78
CA GLN A 61 -7.28 -4.64 -8.10
C GLN A 61 -8.59 -4.37 -7.34
N LEU A 62 -8.71 -3.23 -6.67
CA LEU A 62 -9.92 -2.86 -5.95
C LEU A 62 -11.11 -2.69 -6.92
N GLN A 63 -10.90 -2.07 -8.08
CA GLN A 63 -11.92 -1.96 -9.12
C GLN A 63 -12.41 -3.32 -9.64
N ARG A 64 -11.49 -4.28 -9.83
CA ARG A 64 -11.85 -5.66 -10.20
C ARG A 64 -12.70 -6.32 -9.12
N LEU A 65 -12.29 -6.21 -7.85
CA LEU A 65 -13.05 -6.77 -6.72
C LEU A 65 -14.45 -6.16 -6.62
N PHE A 66 -14.61 -4.85 -6.86
CA PHE A 66 -15.93 -4.22 -6.90
C PHE A 66 -16.79 -4.77 -8.04
N THR A 67 -16.20 -4.97 -9.22
CA THR A 67 -16.92 -5.58 -10.35
C THR A 67 -17.39 -7.01 -10.02
N GLU A 68 -16.55 -7.82 -9.39
CA GLU A 68 -16.90 -9.17 -8.93
C GLU A 68 -18.01 -9.14 -7.87
N TRP A 69 -17.93 -8.18 -6.94
CA TRP A 69 -18.96 -7.97 -5.93
C TRP A 69 -20.31 -7.62 -6.55
N ASP A 70 -20.34 -6.68 -7.50
CA ASP A 70 -21.57 -6.25 -8.17
C ASP A 70 -22.23 -7.42 -8.91
N GLN A 71 -21.45 -8.21 -9.64
CA GLN A 71 -21.93 -9.44 -10.30
C GLN A 71 -22.50 -10.46 -9.31
N LEU A 72 -21.89 -10.59 -8.13
CA LEU A 72 -22.36 -11.51 -7.09
C LEU A 72 -23.65 -11.02 -6.41
N GLN A 73 -23.86 -9.70 -6.35
CA GLN A 73 -25.12 -9.11 -5.88
C GLN A 73 -26.23 -9.29 -6.92
N ASP A 74 -25.94 -9.03 -8.20
CA ASP A 74 -26.91 -9.15 -9.30
C ASP A 74 -27.49 -10.56 -9.46
N ARG A 75 -26.70 -11.59 -9.14
CA ARG A 75 -27.17 -12.99 -9.15
C ARG A 75 -28.26 -13.26 -8.10
N GLY A 76 -28.36 -12.45 -7.04
CA GLY A 76 -29.44 -12.55 -6.03
C GLY A 76 -29.47 -13.86 -5.23
N GLU A 77 -28.46 -14.73 -5.38
CA GLU A 77 -28.47 -16.06 -4.77
C GLU A 77 -28.20 -15.97 -3.26
N ALA A 78 -29.09 -16.60 -2.47
CA ALA A 78 -28.99 -16.72 -1.02
C ALA A 78 -28.45 -18.09 -0.58
N THR A 79 -27.55 -18.66 -1.38
CA THR A 79 -26.90 -19.94 -1.08
C THR A 79 -25.79 -19.76 -0.04
N SER A 80 -25.46 -20.82 0.70
CA SER A 80 -24.32 -20.80 1.64
C SER A 80 -23.00 -20.53 0.92
N GLN A 81 -22.87 -20.98 -0.34
CA GLN A 81 -21.71 -20.70 -1.20
C GLN A 81 -21.61 -19.21 -1.55
N ALA A 82 -22.71 -18.57 -1.97
CA ALA A 82 -22.72 -17.14 -2.27
C ALA A 82 -22.37 -16.28 -1.04
N ARG A 83 -22.79 -16.70 0.17
CA ARG A 83 -22.37 -16.03 1.42
C ARG A 83 -20.86 -16.15 1.65
N ALA A 84 -20.30 -17.35 1.50
CA ALA A 84 -18.86 -17.56 1.68
C ALA A 84 -18.02 -16.75 0.67
N GLU A 85 -18.50 -16.64 -0.58
CA GLU A 85 -17.86 -15.84 -1.62
C GLU A 85 -17.92 -14.33 -1.31
N ARG A 86 -19.06 -13.83 -0.82
CA ARG A 86 -19.20 -12.44 -0.33
C ARG A 86 -18.22 -12.14 0.80
N ASP A 87 -18.13 -13.01 1.80
CA ASP A 87 -17.24 -12.83 2.93
C ASP A 87 -15.76 -12.80 2.50
N ARG A 88 -15.41 -13.64 1.51
CA ARG A 88 -14.07 -13.64 0.91
C ARG A 88 -13.77 -12.33 0.19
N LEU A 89 -14.66 -11.84 -0.68
CA LEU A 89 -14.47 -10.59 -1.41
C LEU A 89 -14.34 -9.39 -0.46
N LEU A 90 -15.22 -9.30 0.54
CA LEU A 90 -15.17 -8.25 1.55
C LEU A 90 -13.87 -8.27 2.35
N LYS A 91 -13.37 -9.47 2.70
CA LYS A 91 -12.07 -9.60 3.35
C LYS A 91 -10.96 -9.07 2.45
N GLN A 92 -10.92 -9.48 1.18
CA GLN A 92 -9.89 -9.03 0.24
C GLN A 92 -9.92 -7.51 0.03
N MET A 93 -11.11 -6.91 -0.12
CA MET A 93 -11.26 -5.46 -0.24
C MET A 93 -10.74 -4.73 1.00
N ARG A 94 -11.10 -5.20 2.20
CA ARG A 94 -10.65 -4.60 3.46
C ARG A 94 -9.13 -4.68 3.61
N ASP A 95 -8.55 -5.84 3.29
CA ASP A 95 -7.11 -6.05 3.40
C ASP A 95 -6.36 -5.12 2.42
N LEU A 96 -6.88 -4.97 1.20
CA LEU A 96 -6.32 -4.08 0.17
C LEU A 96 -6.42 -2.60 0.53
N LEU A 97 -7.59 -2.15 1.02
CA LEU A 97 -7.82 -0.76 1.44
C LEU A 97 -6.92 -0.35 2.60
N SER A 98 -6.69 -1.28 3.52
CA SER A 98 -5.80 -1.05 4.65
C SER A 98 -4.35 -0.94 4.19
N ASN A 99 -3.89 -1.89 3.36
CA ASN A 99 -2.55 -1.83 2.76
C ASN A 99 -2.30 -0.51 2.02
N ARG A 100 -3.28 -0.06 1.21
CA ARG A 100 -3.23 1.23 0.52
C ARG A 100 -3.05 2.42 1.48
N THR A 101 -3.67 2.38 2.65
CA THR A 101 -3.57 3.46 3.64
C THR A 101 -2.13 3.58 4.16
N TYR A 102 -1.47 2.45 4.45
CA TYR A 102 -0.08 2.44 4.86
C TYR A 102 0.85 2.96 3.76
N ILE A 103 0.74 2.44 2.55
CA ILE A 103 1.56 2.85 1.41
C ILE A 103 1.36 4.35 1.08
N SER A 104 0.14 4.87 1.22
CA SER A 104 -0.13 6.30 1.00
C SER A 104 0.58 7.19 2.02
N SER A 105 0.62 6.79 3.29
CA SER A 105 1.36 7.52 4.32
C SER A 105 2.85 7.61 3.97
N ILE A 106 3.44 6.48 3.57
CA ILE A 106 4.87 6.37 3.26
C ILE A 106 5.25 7.22 2.04
N VAL A 107 4.46 7.17 0.97
CA VAL A 107 4.71 7.97 -0.24
C VAL A 107 4.67 9.48 0.07
N ASN A 108 3.72 9.91 0.90
CA ASN A 108 3.64 11.31 1.31
C ASN A 108 4.85 11.72 2.16
N ASP A 109 5.29 10.87 3.09
CA ASP A 109 6.46 11.13 3.94
C ASP A 109 7.77 11.18 3.13
N LEU A 110 7.91 10.30 2.14
CA LEU A 110 9.00 10.31 1.16
C LEU A 110 9.03 11.62 0.39
N ALA A 111 7.90 12.00 -0.22
CA ALA A 111 7.78 13.25 -0.98
C ALA A 111 8.18 14.45 -0.11
N ALA A 112 7.69 14.53 1.13
CA ALA A 112 8.03 15.62 2.05
C ALA A 112 9.52 15.67 2.46
N THR A 113 10.22 14.53 2.44
CA THR A 113 11.63 14.45 2.87
C THR A 113 12.63 14.75 1.73
N ILE A 114 12.30 14.33 0.50
CA ILE A 114 13.19 14.45 -0.67
C ILE A 114 13.10 15.83 -1.36
N THR A 115 11.97 16.53 -1.18
CA THR A 115 11.73 17.86 -1.76
C THR A 115 12.49 18.95 -1.00
#